data_AF-A0A2W6BZB8-F1
#
_entry.id   AF-A0A2W6BZB8-F1
#
_cell.length_a   1.000
_cell.length_b   1.000
_cell.length_c   1.000
_cell.angle_alpha   90.00
_cell.angle_beta   90.00
_cell.angle_gamma   90.00
#
_symmetry.space_group_name_H-M   'P 1'
#
loop_
_entity.id
_entity.type
_entity.pdbx_description
1 polymer ?
#
loop_
_entity_poly.entity_id
_entity_poly.type
_entity_poly.pdbx_seq_one_letter_code
_entity_poly.pdbx_strand_id
1 'polypeptide(L)'
;MPVTESHAGAQMLARTMMVDSRQLINARFAALPPDSHPNAISTEPLAGFPRRGKAYAILTNGCARLADQHKSAGQPGCRDNGLEFRGVRDLTILRLQVRVPSNKNCLSFRFRFLSQEYPTYVNQQYNDGFIAEMDVSNWSSLPNSPTIVAPRDFAVGPAGQVIRVNNTGPAQLTAANAKGTTYGGATPILRASSPVTPGRHFLYLSIFDQGDRQYDSAAFIDNLTINHVTSCKSGLVHTK
;
A
#
# COMPACT_ATOMS: atom_id res chain seq x y z
N MET A 1 -11.94 7.07 8.84
CA MET A 1 -13.00 7.67 8.01
C MET A 1 -12.75 7.31 6.54
N PRO A 2 -13.64 6.56 5.88
CA PRO A 2 -13.57 6.30 4.45
C PRO A 2 -13.52 7.61 3.65
N VAL A 3 -12.70 7.64 2.61
CA VAL A 3 -12.71 8.75 1.64
C VAL A 3 -13.66 8.42 0.51
N THR A 4 -14.28 9.43 -0.08
CA THR A 4 -15.08 9.23 -1.30
C THR A 4 -14.20 8.71 -2.43
N GLU A 5 -14.73 7.87 -3.31
CA GLU A 5 -14.05 7.36 -4.52
C GLU A 5 -13.94 8.40 -5.64
N SER A 6 -13.89 9.67 -5.26
CA SER A 6 -13.80 10.81 -6.16
C SER A 6 -12.38 11.31 -6.28
N HIS A 7 -12.20 12.24 -7.23
CA HIS A 7 -11.00 13.05 -7.32
C HIS A 7 -10.63 13.74 -6.00
N ALA A 8 -11.61 14.30 -5.30
CA ALA A 8 -11.40 15.00 -4.04
C ALA A 8 -10.95 14.04 -2.93
N GLY A 9 -11.54 12.85 -2.85
CA GLY A 9 -11.14 11.83 -1.88
C GLY A 9 -9.73 11.30 -2.13
N ALA A 10 -9.37 11.06 -3.40
CA ALA A 10 -8.00 10.68 -3.77
C ALA A 10 -6.99 11.77 -3.37
N GLN A 11 -7.31 13.05 -3.60
CA GLN A 11 -6.47 14.17 -3.16
C GLN A 11 -6.36 14.25 -1.64
N MET A 12 -7.47 14.05 -0.91
CA MET A 12 -7.46 14.05 0.55
C MET A 12 -6.54 12.96 1.11
N LEU A 13 -6.65 11.74 0.56
CA LEU A 13 -5.82 10.60 0.94
C LEU A 13 -4.34 10.86 0.65
N ALA A 14 -4.02 11.36 -0.55
CA ALA A 14 -2.66 11.73 -0.94
C ALA A 14 -2.06 12.84 -0.06
N ARG A 15 -2.84 13.89 0.25
CA ARG A 15 -2.38 14.98 1.12
C ARG A 15 -2.12 14.49 2.54
N THR A 16 -2.91 13.52 3.03
CA THR A 16 -2.76 12.95 4.37
C THR A 16 -1.43 12.24 4.55
N MET A 17 -1.02 11.41 3.57
CA MET A 17 0.26 10.69 3.66
C MET A 17 1.49 11.57 3.37
N MET A 18 1.31 12.74 2.74
CA MET A 18 2.41 13.62 2.33
C MET A 18 2.86 14.57 3.43
N VAL A 19 4.18 14.62 3.61
CA VAL A 19 4.85 15.58 4.50
C VAL A 19 4.66 17.03 4.05
N ASP A 20 4.88 17.30 2.77
CA ASP A 20 4.66 18.61 2.17
C ASP A 20 3.62 18.47 1.05
N SER A 21 2.36 18.67 1.41
CA SER A 21 1.24 18.53 0.48
C SER A 21 1.23 19.58 -0.63
N ARG A 22 2.09 20.61 -0.58
CA ARG A 22 2.29 21.56 -1.69
C ARG A 22 3.04 20.93 -2.87
N GLN A 23 3.74 19.82 -2.63
CA GLN A 23 4.37 19.02 -3.69
C GLN A 23 3.34 18.15 -4.43
N LEU A 24 2.10 18.02 -3.93
CA LEU A 24 1.03 17.35 -4.66
C LEU A 24 0.46 18.29 -5.74
N ILE A 25 0.53 17.87 -7.00
CA ILE A 25 -0.18 18.54 -8.10
C ILE A 25 -1.60 18.00 -8.17
N ASN A 26 -1.74 16.68 -8.11
CA ASN A 26 -3.02 16.00 -8.31
C ASN A 26 -3.03 14.59 -7.73
N ALA A 27 -4.20 14.01 -7.49
CA ALA A 27 -4.36 12.58 -7.23
C ALA A 27 -5.68 12.06 -7.82
N ARG A 28 -5.70 10.79 -8.22
CA ARG A 28 -6.91 10.07 -8.63
C ARG A 28 -6.75 8.59 -8.33
N PHE A 29 -7.87 7.90 -8.17
CA PHE A 29 -7.87 6.45 -8.30
C PHE A 29 -7.83 6.08 -9.79
N ALA A 30 -6.86 5.24 -10.17
CA ALA A 30 -6.73 4.69 -11.51
C ALA A 30 -7.45 3.35 -11.67
N ALA A 31 -7.68 2.65 -10.55
CA ALA A 31 -8.53 1.49 -10.41
C ALA A 31 -9.11 1.48 -8.98
N LEU A 32 -10.35 1.04 -8.84
CA LEU A 32 -11.04 0.77 -7.58
C LEU A 32 -11.99 -0.41 -7.79
N PRO A 33 -12.24 -1.22 -6.75
CA PRO A 33 -13.44 -2.05 -6.73
C PRO A 33 -14.71 -1.18 -6.71
N PRO A 34 -15.86 -1.71 -7.18
CA PRO A 34 -17.11 -0.94 -7.26
C PRO A 34 -17.77 -0.67 -5.90
N ASP A 35 -17.46 -1.46 -4.86
CA ASP A 35 -18.16 -1.41 -3.58
C ASP A 35 -17.24 -1.10 -2.38
N SER A 36 -17.84 -1.02 -1.19
CA SER A 36 -17.19 -0.90 0.13
C SER A 36 -16.41 0.38 0.45
N HIS A 37 -16.12 1.26 -0.51
CA HIS A 37 -15.33 2.48 -0.29
C HIS A 37 -14.02 2.18 0.44
N PRO A 38 -13.12 1.40 -0.19
CA PRO A 38 -12.11 0.67 0.55
C PRO A 38 -11.15 1.60 1.30
N ASN A 39 -10.85 2.77 0.75
CA ASN A 39 -9.78 3.61 1.25
C ASN A 39 -10.22 4.58 2.35
N ALA A 40 -9.36 4.84 3.34
CA ALA A 40 -9.68 5.72 4.46
C ALA A 40 -8.50 6.58 4.94
N ILE A 41 -8.84 7.64 5.65
CA ILE A 41 -7.93 8.39 6.52
C ILE A 41 -8.23 7.99 7.95
N SER A 42 -7.19 7.69 8.73
CA SER A 42 -7.33 7.45 10.17
C SER A 42 -6.52 8.46 10.97
N THR A 43 -7.12 8.95 12.05
CA THR A 43 -6.47 9.78 13.08
C THR A 43 -6.17 8.98 14.36
N GLU A 44 -6.71 7.78 14.47
CA GLU A 44 -6.55 6.93 15.65
C GLU A 44 -5.27 6.10 15.53
N PRO A 45 -4.41 6.07 16.57
CA PRO A 45 -3.20 5.27 16.52
C PRO A 45 -3.48 3.78 16.36
N LEU A 46 -2.95 3.17 15.29
CA LEU A 46 -3.17 1.75 14.99
C LEU A 46 -1.96 1.16 14.28
N ALA A 47 -1.57 -0.06 14.67
CA ALA A 47 -0.44 -0.79 14.08
C ALA A 47 0.85 0.04 13.92
N GLY A 48 1.08 0.99 14.83
CA GLY A 48 2.25 1.87 14.85
C GLY A 48 2.17 3.10 13.92
N PHE A 49 0.99 3.43 13.40
CA PHE A 49 0.70 4.68 12.67
C PHE A 49 -0.15 5.62 13.53
N PRO A 50 -0.13 6.95 13.30
CA PRO A 50 0.68 7.66 12.31
C PRO A 50 2.18 7.63 12.63
N ARG A 51 3.02 7.78 11.59
CA ARG A 51 4.48 7.94 11.71
C ARG A 51 4.90 9.39 11.81
N ARG A 52 4.03 10.30 11.38
CA ARG A 52 4.20 11.74 11.51
C ARG A 52 2.83 12.41 11.58
N GLY A 53 2.75 13.50 12.35
CA GLY A 53 1.52 14.27 12.43
C GLY A 53 0.43 13.49 13.17
N LYS A 54 -0.83 13.71 12.78
CA LYS A 54 -2.00 13.18 13.49
C LYS A 54 -2.85 12.22 12.65
N ALA A 55 -2.44 11.92 11.42
CA ALA A 55 -3.25 11.10 10.51
C ALA A 55 -2.38 10.32 9.53
N TYR A 56 -2.92 9.21 9.01
CA TYR A 56 -2.28 8.38 7.99
C TYR A 56 -3.34 7.84 7.01
N ALA A 57 -2.86 7.38 5.86
CA ALA A 57 -3.70 6.78 4.83
C ALA A 57 -3.80 5.26 5.01
N ILE A 58 -4.99 4.72 4.73
CA ILE A 58 -5.25 3.29 4.61
C ILE A 58 -5.69 3.04 3.17
N LEU A 59 -4.89 2.26 2.44
CA LEU A 59 -5.31 1.65 1.18
C LEU A 59 -5.61 0.18 1.41
N THR A 60 -6.70 -0.34 0.86
CA THR A 60 -7.11 -1.74 1.06
C THR A 60 -7.86 -2.25 -0.17
N ASN A 61 -7.89 -3.56 -0.33
CA ASN A 61 -8.74 -4.35 -1.23
C ASN A 61 -9.99 -4.86 -0.49
N GLY A 62 -10.42 -4.11 0.54
CA GLY A 62 -11.45 -4.47 1.49
C GLY A 62 -11.99 -3.27 2.25
N CYS A 63 -12.59 -3.48 3.42
CA CYS A 63 -13.17 -2.37 4.20
C CYS A 63 -12.20 -1.72 5.19
N ALA A 64 -11.72 -0.50 4.92
CA ALA A 64 -10.88 0.22 5.90
C ALA A 64 -11.60 0.54 7.22
N ARG A 65 -12.94 0.58 7.25
CA ARG A 65 -13.71 0.77 8.50
C ARG A 65 -13.57 -0.39 9.48
N LEU A 66 -13.08 -1.55 9.02
CA LEU A 66 -12.87 -2.74 9.85
C LEU A 66 -11.42 -2.85 10.32
N ALA A 67 -10.53 -1.94 9.90
CA ALA A 67 -9.10 -2.07 10.12
C ALA A 67 -8.71 -2.15 11.61
N ASP A 68 -9.48 -1.49 12.49
CA ASP A 68 -9.28 -1.43 13.96
C ASP A 68 -10.08 -2.48 14.74
N GLN A 69 -10.89 -3.29 14.06
CA GLN A 69 -11.68 -4.32 14.70
C GLN A 69 -10.79 -5.50 15.09
N HIS A 70 -11.10 -6.19 16.17
CA HIS A 70 -10.39 -7.42 16.51
C HIS A 70 -10.63 -8.49 15.45
N LYS A 71 -9.55 -9.18 15.03
CA LYS A 71 -9.68 -10.38 14.19
C LYS A 71 -10.54 -11.43 14.89
N SER A 72 -11.71 -11.73 14.31
CA SER A 72 -12.47 -12.93 14.65
C SER A 72 -12.04 -14.07 13.73
N ALA A 73 -11.71 -15.23 14.29
CA ALA A 73 -11.29 -16.39 13.50
C ALA A 73 -12.37 -16.76 12.48
N GLY A 74 -11.99 -16.90 11.20
CA GLY A 74 -12.90 -17.29 10.12
C GLY A 74 -13.84 -16.19 9.62
N GLN A 75 -13.75 -14.95 10.13
CA GLN A 75 -14.54 -13.84 9.60
C GLN A 75 -13.90 -13.36 8.28
N PRO A 76 -14.62 -13.47 7.14
CA PRO A 76 -14.13 -12.94 5.88
C PRO A 76 -14.03 -11.41 5.94
N GLY A 77 -13.27 -10.87 5.00
CA GLY A 77 -13.22 -9.46 4.72
C GLY A 77 -14.53 -8.92 4.13
N CYS A 78 -14.46 -7.71 3.60
CA CYS A 78 -15.57 -7.14 2.86
C CYS A 78 -15.66 -7.68 1.43
N ARG A 79 -16.89 -7.75 0.92
CA ARG A 79 -17.12 -8.08 -0.47
C ARG A 79 -17.11 -6.81 -1.30
N ASP A 80 -15.95 -6.52 -1.87
CA ASP A 80 -15.71 -5.33 -2.68
C ASP A 80 -16.18 -5.51 -4.14
N ASN A 81 -16.50 -6.75 -4.54
CA ASN A 81 -17.00 -7.13 -5.87
C ASN A 81 -16.12 -6.64 -7.05
N GLY A 82 -14.83 -6.42 -6.79
CA GLY A 82 -13.85 -6.00 -7.77
C GLY A 82 -13.66 -7.07 -8.85
N LEU A 83 -14.00 -6.71 -10.09
CA LEU A 83 -13.73 -7.56 -11.24
C LEU A 83 -12.22 -7.81 -11.39
N GLU A 84 -11.89 -8.92 -12.04
CA GLU A 84 -10.49 -9.25 -12.29
C GLU A 84 -9.86 -8.21 -13.24
N PHE A 85 -8.73 -7.64 -12.82
CA PHE A 85 -7.97 -6.70 -13.62
C PHE A 85 -6.48 -6.94 -13.39
N ARG A 86 -5.68 -7.01 -14.47
CA ARG A 86 -4.24 -7.40 -14.40
C ARG A 86 -3.99 -8.76 -13.73
N GLY A 87 -4.98 -9.65 -13.77
CA GLY A 87 -4.92 -11.00 -13.21
C GLY A 87 -5.07 -11.06 -11.68
N VAL A 88 -5.57 -10.00 -11.05
CA VAL A 88 -5.85 -9.90 -9.61
C VAL A 88 -7.26 -9.36 -9.37
N ARG A 89 -7.75 -9.39 -8.14
CA ARG A 89 -9.11 -8.97 -7.75
C ARG A 89 -9.06 -7.83 -6.72
N ASP A 90 -10.20 -7.16 -6.54
CA ASP A 90 -10.37 -6.06 -5.57
C ASP A 90 -9.26 -4.99 -5.60
N LEU A 91 -8.80 -4.68 -6.82
CA LEU A 91 -7.66 -3.83 -7.04
C LEU A 91 -7.98 -2.35 -6.78
N THR A 92 -7.21 -1.76 -5.88
CA THR A 92 -7.07 -0.31 -5.76
C THR A 92 -5.73 0.13 -6.35
N ILE A 93 -5.75 1.12 -7.26
CA ILE A 93 -4.55 1.88 -7.68
C ILE A 93 -4.77 3.36 -7.38
N LEU A 94 -4.02 3.91 -6.42
CA LEU A 94 -3.95 5.35 -6.18
C LEU A 94 -2.81 5.94 -7.00
N ARG A 95 -3.10 6.91 -7.88
CA ARG A 95 -2.10 7.65 -8.65
C ARG A 95 -1.97 9.08 -8.12
N LEU A 96 -0.79 9.43 -7.66
CA LEU A 96 -0.40 10.79 -7.28
C LEU A 96 0.42 11.40 -8.41
N GLN A 97 0.14 12.66 -8.75
CA GLN A 97 1.02 13.50 -9.54
C GLN A 97 1.76 14.44 -8.60
N VAL A 98 3.08 14.32 -8.54
CA VAL A 98 3.93 15.08 -7.63
C VAL A 98 4.86 16.01 -8.38
N ARG A 99 5.20 17.14 -7.75
CA ARG A 99 6.24 18.06 -8.19
C ARG A 99 7.49 17.86 -7.34
N VAL A 100 8.58 17.47 -7.97
CA VAL A 100 9.91 17.39 -7.37
C VAL A 100 10.62 18.74 -7.59
N PRO A 101 10.96 19.49 -6.53
CA PRO A 101 11.73 20.73 -6.65
C PRO A 101 13.15 20.48 -7.17
N SER A 102 13.78 21.52 -7.72
CA SER A 102 15.13 21.46 -8.33
C SER A 102 16.24 20.95 -7.41
N ASN A 103 16.09 21.12 -6.09
CA ASN A 103 17.06 20.70 -5.09
C ASN A 103 16.72 19.36 -4.42
N LYS A 104 15.74 18.59 -4.90
CA LYS A 104 15.33 17.30 -4.32
C LYS A 104 15.61 16.16 -5.30
N ASN A 105 15.93 14.98 -4.78
CA ASN A 105 16.35 13.83 -5.59
C ASN A 105 15.79 12.47 -5.12
N CYS A 106 14.93 12.45 -4.09
CA CYS A 106 14.47 11.20 -3.49
C CYS A 106 13.02 11.29 -3.05
N LEU A 107 12.20 10.36 -3.52
CA LEU A 107 10.87 10.10 -2.98
C LEU A 107 10.95 8.93 -2.01
N SER A 108 10.35 9.06 -0.82
CA SER A 108 10.30 7.96 0.16
C SER A 108 9.07 8.05 1.04
N PHE A 109 8.51 6.91 1.44
CA PHE A 109 7.39 6.83 2.37
C PHE A 109 7.55 5.68 3.36
N ARG A 110 6.83 5.74 4.47
CA ARG A 110 6.70 4.66 5.45
C ARG A 110 5.41 3.91 5.19
N PHE A 111 5.47 2.59 5.28
CA PHE A 111 4.27 1.77 5.16
C PHE A 111 4.34 0.51 5.98
N ARG A 112 3.18 -0.11 6.21
CA ARG A 112 3.04 -1.46 6.73
C ARG A 112 1.99 -2.17 5.90
N PHE A 113 2.31 -3.37 5.44
CA PHE A 113 1.35 -4.25 4.77
C PHE A 113 0.75 -5.22 5.79
N LEU A 114 -0.56 -5.41 5.73
CA LEU A 114 -1.35 -6.24 6.64
C LEU A 114 -2.26 -7.14 5.81
N SER A 115 -2.53 -8.36 6.28
CA SER A 115 -3.45 -9.28 5.60
C SER A 115 -4.18 -10.20 6.58
N GLN A 116 -5.46 -10.46 6.30
CA GLN A 116 -6.27 -11.44 7.01
C GLN A 116 -5.86 -12.89 6.67
N GLU A 117 -5.22 -13.10 5.52
CA GLU A 117 -4.78 -14.40 5.01
C GLU A 117 -3.73 -15.07 5.91
N TYR A 118 -2.95 -14.28 6.64
CA TYR A 118 -1.97 -14.79 7.58
C TYR A 118 -2.64 -15.33 8.88
N PRO A 119 -2.12 -16.41 9.49
CA PRO A 119 -1.06 -17.30 8.99
C PRO A 119 -1.59 -18.44 8.11
N THR A 120 -2.91 -18.63 8.04
CA THR A 120 -3.57 -19.82 7.50
C THR A 120 -3.22 -20.09 6.03
N TYR A 121 -3.10 -19.04 5.23
CA TYR A 121 -2.96 -19.13 3.77
C TYR A 121 -1.55 -18.80 3.27
N VAL A 122 -0.58 -18.72 4.18
CA VAL A 122 0.83 -18.56 3.82
C VAL A 122 1.31 -19.78 3.04
N ASN A 123 2.08 -19.56 1.98
CA ASN A 123 2.58 -20.55 1.02
C ASN A 123 1.50 -21.27 0.19
N GLN A 124 0.30 -20.70 0.11
CA GLN A 124 -0.75 -21.17 -0.79
C GLN A 124 -0.83 -20.29 -2.05
N GLN A 125 -1.83 -20.54 -2.90
CA GLN A 125 -2.08 -19.75 -4.11
C GLN A 125 -2.41 -18.28 -3.81
N TYR A 126 -2.87 -18.00 -2.59
CA TYR A 126 -3.21 -16.70 -2.06
C TYR A 126 -1.99 -15.79 -1.86
N ASN A 127 -1.98 -14.61 -2.51
CA ASN A 127 -0.79 -13.74 -2.60
C ASN A 127 -1.15 -12.25 -2.69
N ASP A 128 -2.02 -11.76 -1.82
CA ASP A 128 -2.31 -10.33 -1.72
C ASP A 128 -1.03 -9.52 -1.66
N GLY A 129 -1.01 -8.40 -2.38
CA GLY A 129 0.22 -7.67 -2.64
C GLY A 129 0.08 -6.16 -2.57
N PHE A 130 1.20 -5.50 -2.27
CA PHE A 130 1.36 -4.06 -2.33
C PHE A 130 2.54 -3.71 -3.25
N ILE A 131 2.31 -2.79 -4.20
CA ILE A 131 3.28 -2.37 -5.21
C ILE A 131 3.36 -0.85 -5.25
N ALA A 132 4.58 -0.31 -5.37
CA ALA A 132 4.80 1.12 -5.59
C ALA A 132 5.66 1.35 -6.84
N GLU A 133 5.11 2.03 -7.84
CA GLU A 133 5.80 2.29 -9.13
C GLU A 133 5.91 3.79 -9.41
N MET A 134 7.03 4.20 -10.01
CA MET A 134 7.26 5.56 -10.50
C MET A 134 6.98 5.67 -12.01
N ASP A 135 6.29 6.76 -12.39
CA ASP A 135 5.97 7.26 -13.73
C ASP A 135 5.11 6.38 -14.63
N VAL A 136 5.36 5.07 -14.64
CA VAL A 136 4.63 4.06 -15.41
C VAL A 136 4.19 2.96 -14.46
N SER A 137 2.89 2.63 -14.48
CA SER A 137 2.40 1.43 -13.81
C SER A 137 2.15 0.30 -14.80
N ASN A 138 2.99 -0.72 -14.77
CA ASN A 138 2.98 -1.83 -15.73
C ASN A 138 3.18 -3.20 -15.07
N TRP A 139 2.99 -3.31 -13.75
CA TRP A 139 2.90 -4.61 -13.12
C TRP A 139 1.73 -5.43 -13.68
N SER A 140 1.89 -6.76 -13.67
CA SER A 140 0.90 -7.72 -14.11
C SER A 140 0.99 -9.01 -13.29
N SER A 141 -0.12 -9.72 -13.17
CA SER A 141 -0.16 -11.08 -12.65
C SER A 141 -0.94 -11.98 -13.60
N LEU A 142 -0.82 -13.29 -13.39
CA LEU A 142 -1.68 -14.28 -14.02
C LEU A 142 -2.84 -14.60 -13.07
N PRO A 143 -4.07 -14.79 -13.59
CA PRO A 143 -5.20 -15.16 -12.75
C PRO A 143 -4.91 -16.43 -11.96
N ASN A 144 -5.23 -16.41 -10.66
CA ASN A 144 -5.00 -17.55 -9.74
C ASN A 144 -3.54 -18.03 -9.68
N SER A 145 -2.57 -17.12 -9.90
CA SER A 145 -1.14 -17.43 -9.85
C SER A 145 -0.45 -16.67 -8.71
N PRO A 146 0.46 -17.30 -7.96
CA PRO A 146 1.28 -16.58 -6.98
C PRO A 146 2.28 -15.60 -7.64
N THR A 147 2.40 -15.62 -8.97
CA THR A 147 3.41 -14.86 -9.72
C THR A 147 2.92 -13.44 -10.00
N ILE A 148 3.68 -12.46 -9.52
CA ILE A 148 3.49 -11.04 -9.81
C ILE A 148 4.76 -10.55 -10.49
N VAL A 149 4.60 -9.92 -11.66
CA VAL A 149 5.70 -9.28 -12.39
C VAL A 149 5.52 -7.77 -12.26
N ALA A 150 6.42 -7.12 -11.53
CA ALA A 150 6.34 -5.67 -11.25
C ALA A 150 7.71 -5.00 -11.50
N PRO A 151 8.09 -4.76 -12.78
CA PRO A 151 9.45 -4.39 -13.16
C PRO A 151 9.86 -2.98 -12.69
N ARG A 152 8.90 -2.17 -12.26
CA ARG A 152 9.12 -0.80 -11.76
C ARG A 152 8.81 -0.65 -10.27
N ASP A 153 8.53 -1.76 -9.58
CA ASP A 153 8.27 -1.73 -8.15
C ASP A 153 9.54 -1.36 -7.39
N PHE A 154 9.45 -0.32 -6.56
CA PHE A 154 10.52 0.08 -5.66
C PHE A 154 10.19 -0.21 -4.19
N ALA A 155 9.01 -0.76 -3.89
CA ALA A 155 8.69 -1.27 -2.56
C ALA A 155 9.25 -2.69 -2.34
N VAL A 156 10.23 -3.12 -3.13
CA VAL A 156 10.76 -4.49 -3.10
C VAL A 156 11.78 -4.74 -1.99
N GLY A 157 11.77 -5.96 -1.46
CA GLY A 157 12.81 -6.41 -0.53
C GLY A 157 14.16 -6.69 -1.20
N PRO A 158 15.19 -7.14 -0.44
CA PRO A 158 16.57 -7.20 -0.92
C PRO A 158 16.82 -8.07 -2.17
N ALA A 159 15.96 -9.06 -2.45
CA ALA A 159 16.03 -9.93 -3.61
C ALA A 159 15.06 -9.53 -4.73
N GLY A 160 14.51 -8.30 -4.69
CA GLY A 160 13.51 -7.83 -5.65
C GLY A 160 12.12 -8.41 -5.43
N GLN A 161 11.86 -9.04 -4.27
CA GLN A 161 10.56 -9.60 -3.97
C GLN A 161 9.52 -8.50 -3.71
N VAL A 162 8.38 -8.61 -4.39
CA VAL A 162 7.17 -7.79 -4.15
C VAL A 162 6.70 -7.96 -2.71
N ILE A 163 6.11 -6.91 -2.13
CA ILE A 163 5.48 -7.01 -0.83
C ILE A 163 4.18 -7.78 -0.96
N ARG A 164 4.09 -8.91 -0.27
CA ARG A 164 2.95 -9.84 -0.30
C ARG A 164 2.88 -10.70 0.95
N VAL A 165 1.75 -11.39 1.13
CA VAL A 165 1.49 -12.28 2.29
C VAL A 165 2.61 -13.29 2.55
N ASN A 166 3.20 -13.82 1.47
CA ASN A 166 4.24 -14.84 1.52
C ASN A 166 5.67 -14.30 1.67
N ASN A 167 5.86 -13.04 2.04
CA ASN A 167 7.20 -12.53 2.30
C ASN A 167 7.87 -13.25 3.48
N THR A 168 9.17 -13.50 3.31
CA THR A 168 10.08 -13.95 4.36
C THR A 168 11.13 -12.87 4.64
N GLY A 169 11.91 -13.07 5.71
CA GLY A 169 13.02 -12.17 6.05
C GLY A 169 12.55 -10.79 6.53
N PRO A 170 13.21 -9.68 6.14
CA PRO A 170 12.93 -8.34 6.69
C PRO A 170 11.50 -7.81 6.48
N ALA A 171 10.77 -8.37 5.51
CA ALA A 171 9.39 -8.01 5.22
C ALA A 171 8.38 -9.10 5.65
N GLN A 172 8.80 -10.07 6.48
CA GLN A 172 7.92 -11.14 6.93
C GLN A 172 6.74 -10.63 7.76
N LEU A 173 5.56 -11.20 7.53
CA LEU A 173 4.37 -10.93 8.33
C LEU A 173 4.44 -11.65 9.69
N THR A 174 4.03 -10.96 10.75
CA THR A 174 3.85 -11.54 12.08
C THR A 174 2.51 -11.09 12.69
N ALA A 175 1.92 -11.94 13.53
CA ALA A 175 0.72 -11.57 14.29
C ALA A 175 0.97 -10.40 15.26
N ALA A 176 2.16 -10.33 15.86
CA ALA A 176 2.53 -9.25 16.76
C ALA A 176 2.47 -7.87 16.09
N ASN A 177 2.89 -7.77 14.82
CA ASN A 177 2.83 -6.53 14.06
C ASN A 177 1.40 -6.11 13.70
N ALA A 178 0.45 -7.06 13.61
CA ALA A 178 -0.96 -6.81 13.31
C ALA A 178 -1.83 -6.64 14.58
N LYS A 179 -1.22 -6.62 15.77
CA LYS A 179 -1.95 -6.53 17.03
C LYS A 179 -2.89 -5.32 17.05
N GLY A 180 -4.14 -5.57 17.43
CA GLY A 180 -5.20 -4.56 17.50
C GLY A 180 -5.91 -4.30 16.17
N THR A 181 -5.59 -5.06 15.12
CA THR A 181 -6.26 -4.94 13.81
C THR A 181 -7.07 -6.19 13.48
N THR A 182 -7.88 -6.11 12.41
CA THR A 182 -8.64 -7.26 11.88
C THR A 182 -7.74 -8.24 11.13
N TYR A 183 -6.54 -7.79 10.74
CA TYR A 183 -5.59 -8.57 9.97
C TYR A 183 -4.88 -9.60 10.85
N GLY A 184 -4.56 -10.76 10.27
CA GLY A 184 -3.90 -11.83 10.99
C GLY A 184 -2.40 -11.65 11.12
N GLY A 185 -1.78 -10.94 10.17
CA GLY A 185 -0.35 -10.68 10.17
C GLY A 185 -0.03 -9.37 9.45
N ALA A 186 1.10 -8.78 9.84
CA ALA A 186 1.61 -7.57 9.22
C ALA A 186 3.14 -7.56 9.15
N THR A 187 3.67 -6.86 8.15
CA THR A 187 5.11 -6.60 8.05
C THR A 187 5.59 -5.74 9.23
N PRO A 188 6.91 -5.63 9.48
CA PRO A 188 7.44 -4.49 10.21
C PRO A 188 7.02 -3.17 9.54
N ILE A 189 7.25 -2.03 10.21
CA ILE A 189 7.10 -0.74 9.53
C ILE A 189 8.27 -0.59 8.55
N LEU A 190 7.94 -0.64 7.27
CA LEU A 190 8.89 -0.57 6.16
C LEU A 190 9.07 0.88 5.70
N ARG A 191 10.16 1.12 4.97
CA ARG A 191 10.42 2.37 4.26
C ARG A 191 10.86 2.02 2.84
N ALA A 192 10.12 2.47 1.84
CA ALA A 192 10.52 2.40 0.45
C ALA A 192 11.08 3.75 0.01
N SER A 193 12.07 3.75 -0.88
CA SER A 193 12.52 4.95 -1.57
C SER A 193 12.79 4.71 -3.04
N SER A 194 12.73 5.77 -3.83
CA SER A 194 13.10 5.76 -5.24
C SER A 194 13.80 7.08 -5.60
N PRO A 195 14.93 7.04 -6.33
CA PRO A 195 15.52 8.23 -6.92
C PRO A 195 14.54 8.92 -7.86
N VAL A 196 14.46 10.25 -7.78
CA VAL A 196 13.60 11.06 -8.66
C VAL A 196 14.38 12.27 -9.16
N THR A 197 14.05 12.72 -10.36
CA THR A 197 14.60 13.95 -10.94
C THR A 197 13.70 15.15 -10.61
N PRO A 198 14.22 16.39 -10.65
CA PRO A 198 13.36 17.57 -10.65
C PRO A 198 12.32 17.54 -11.77
N GLY A 199 11.09 17.96 -11.46
CA GLY A 199 10.01 17.99 -12.44
C GLY A 199 8.72 17.34 -11.95
N ARG A 200 7.88 16.92 -12.88
CA ARG A 200 6.60 16.27 -12.59
C ARG A 200 6.76 14.76 -12.75
N HIS A 201 6.32 14.03 -11.74
CA HIS A 201 6.34 12.57 -11.74
C HIS A 201 4.98 12.01 -11.33
N PHE A 202 4.71 10.76 -11.71
CA PHE A 202 3.60 10.00 -11.18
C PHE A 202 4.09 8.96 -10.18
N LEU A 203 3.40 8.82 -9.06
CA LEU A 203 3.55 7.70 -8.13
C LEU A 203 2.27 6.87 -8.20
N TYR A 204 2.40 5.57 -8.38
CA TYR A 204 1.31 4.61 -8.34
C TYR A 204 1.47 3.72 -7.11
N LEU A 205 0.44 3.65 -6.28
CA LEU A 205 0.37 2.76 -5.13
C LEU A 205 -0.77 1.77 -5.39
N SER A 206 -0.44 0.48 -5.49
CA SER A 206 -1.40 -0.57 -5.81
C SER A 206 -1.54 -1.54 -4.64
N ILE A 207 -2.77 -1.95 -4.33
CA ILE A 207 -3.09 -3.05 -3.42
C ILE A 207 -4.22 -3.89 -4.01
N PHE A 208 -4.13 -5.21 -3.88
CA PHE A 208 -5.04 -6.14 -4.52
C PHE A 208 -5.15 -7.46 -3.76
N ASP A 209 -6.28 -8.13 -3.98
CA ASP A 209 -6.48 -9.54 -3.65
C ASP A 209 -5.86 -10.40 -4.74
N GLN A 210 -5.13 -11.45 -4.37
CA GLN A 210 -4.75 -12.50 -5.32
C GLN A 210 -5.24 -13.87 -4.89
N GLY A 211 -6.48 -14.19 -5.26
CA GLY A 211 -7.03 -15.52 -5.04
C GLY A 211 -8.55 -15.53 -5.10
N ASP A 212 -9.23 -15.45 -3.96
CA ASP A 212 -10.65 -15.80 -3.84
C ASP A 212 -11.59 -14.65 -3.39
N ARG A 213 -11.08 -13.42 -3.22
CA ARG A 213 -11.84 -12.24 -2.73
C ARG A 213 -12.37 -12.39 -1.31
N GLN A 214 -11.90 -13.38 -0.55
CA GLN A 214 -12.52 -13.69 0.75
C GLN A 214 -11.88 -12.91 1.90
N TYR A 215 -10.60 -12.56 1.79
CA TYR A 215 -9.83 -11.98 2.88
C TYR A 215 -9.20 -10.66 2.45
N ASP A 216 -9.31 -9.67 3.33
CA ASP A 216 -8.82 -8.34 3.03
C ASP A 216 -7.34 -8.19 3.43
N SER A 217 -6.66 -7.32 2.70
CA SER A 217 -5.34 -6.80 2.99
C SER A 217 -5.36 -5.26 3.04
N ALA A 218 -4.37 -4.68 3.69
CA ALA A 218 -4.22 -3.23 3.75
C ALA A 218 -2.75 -2.80 3.70
N ALA A 219 -2.54 -1.60 3.16
CA ALA A 219 -1.33 -0.83 3.31
C ALA A 219 -1.65 0.43 4.13
N PHE A 220 -1.07 0.52 5.32
CA PHE A 220 -1.07 1.77 6.08
C PHE A 220 0.13 2.58 5.60
N ILE A 221 -0.09 3.82 5.17
CA ILE A 221 0.92 4.63 4.48
C ILE A 221 0.98 6.03 5.10
N ASP A 222 2.19 6.48 5.39
CA ASP A 222 2.44 7.81 5.96
C ASP A 222 3.87 8.28 5.67
N ASN A 223 4.15 9.55 5.97
CA ASN A 223 5.44 10.19 5.89
C ASN A 223 6.07 10.08 4.48
N LEU A 224 5.25 10.29 3.45
CA LEU A 224 5.70 10.45 2.07
C LEU A 224 6.43 11.80 1.94
N THR A 225 7.70 11.72 1.61
CA THR A 225 8.63 12.84 1.48
C THR A 225 9.23 12.89 0.08
N ILE A 226 9.44 14.11 -0.43
CA ILE A 226 10.28 14.36 -1.61
C ILE A 226 11.40 15.29 -1.16
N ASN A 227 12.57 14.71 -0.91
CA ASN A 227 13.70 15.36 -0.24
C ASN A 227 15.02 15.18 -0.97
N HIS A 228 16.02 15.94 -0.53
CA HIS A 228 17.41 15.76 -0.95
C HIS A 228 18.03 14.75 0.00
N VAL A 229 18.67 13.72 -0.54
CA VAL A 229 19.37 12.70 0.23
C VAL A 229 20.68 12.39 -0.48
N THR A 230 21.78 12.27 0.28
CA THR A 230 23.13 12.04 -0.28
C THR A 230 23.23 10.74 -1.09
N SER A 231 22.50 9.70 -0.68
CA SER A 231 22.42 8.43 -1.41
C SER A 231 20.99 7.91 -1.38
N CYS A 232 20.18 8.33 -2.35
CA CYS A 232 18.87 7.75 -2.58
C CYS A 232 19.03 6.44 -3.37
N LYS A 233 18.45 5.35 -2.86
CA LYS A 233 18.45 4.04 -3.53
C LYS A 233 17.02 3.56 -3.70
N SER A 234 16.77 2.79 -4.77
CA SER A 234 15.51 2.08 -4.96
C SER A 234 15.41 0.90 -3.97
N GLY A 235 14.20 0.58 -3.51
CA GLY A 235 13.94 -0.59 -2.65
C GLY A 235 13.61 -0.25 -1.20
N LEU A 236 13.44 -1.31 -0.40
CA LEU A 236 13.33 -1.20 1.05
C LEU A 236 14.64 -0.66 1.66
N VAL A 237 14.54 0.44 2.37
CA VAL A 237 15.67 1.03 3.08
C VAL A 237 15.72 0.47 4.48
N HIS A 238 16.81 -0.23 4.82
CA HIS A 238 17.07 -0.65 6.20
C HIS A 238 17.01 0.57 7.13
N THR A 239 16.11 0.53 8.11
CA THR A 239 16.28 1.35 9.30
C THR A 239 17.33 0.67 10.15
N LYS A 240 18.43 1.38 10.43
CA LYS A 240 19.20 1.11 11.65
C LYS A 240 18.28 1.33 12.85
#